data_AF-A0A6B3CQR6-F1
#
_entry.id   AF-A0A6B3CQR6-F1
#
_cell.length_a   1.000
_cell.length_b   1.000
_cell.length_c   1.000
_cell.angle_alpha   90.00
_cell.angle_beta   90.00
_cell.angle_gamma   90.00
#
_symmetry.space_group_name_H-M   'P 1'
#
loop_
_entity.id
_entity.type
_entity.pdbx_description
1 polymer ?
#
loop_
_entity_poly.entity_id
_entity_poly.type
_entity_poly.pdbx_seq_one_letter_code
_entity_poly.pdbx_strand_id
1 'polypeptide(L)'
;SVLLADEPTGELDSHTAEHIFAAFRTANEHLGTTVVIVTHDQAVAGEVRRTVAIRDGRTSTEVLRRSEVDAETGHETVVAREYAMLDRAGRLQLPADYTAALGMRDRVALELESDHI
;
A
#
# COMPACT_ATOMS: atom_id res chain seq x y z
N SER A 1 15.72 -6.00 -14.00
CA SER A 1 14.59 -5.77 -14.93
C SER A 1 13.43 -5.15 -14.16
N VAL A 2 12.53 -4.45 -14.86
CA VAL A 2 11.29 -3.91 -14.27
C VAL A 2 10.11 -4.34 -15.14
N LEU A 3 9.04 -4.83 -14.50
CA LEU A 3 7.76 -5.13 -15.11
C LEU A 3 6.74 -4.09 -14.64
N LEU A 4 6.09 -3.41 -15.58
CA LEU A 4 5.01 -2.47 -15.30
C LEU A 4 3.70 -3.11 -15.77
N ALA A 5 2.74 -3.27 -14.87
CA ALA A 5 1.45 -3.88 -15.13
C ALA A 5 0.33 -2.87 -14.78
N ASP A 6 -0.39 -2.42 -15.80
CA ASP A 6 -1.50 -1.47 -15.64
C ASP A 6 -2.82 -2.23 -15.66
N GLU A 7 -3.51 -2.26 -14.52
CA GLU A 7 -4.77 -3.00 -14.30
C GLU A 7 -4.76 -4.45 -14.83
N PRO A 8 -3.78 -5.28 -14.45
CA PRO A 8 -3.56 -6.59 -15.09
C PRO A 8 -4.67 -7.62 -14.85
N THR A 9 -5.59 -7.36 -13.92
CA THR A 9 -6.65 -8.28 -13.51
C THR A 9 -8.08 -7.72 -13.63
N GLY A 10 -8.26 -6.51 -14.18
CA GLY A 10 -9.56 -5.82 -14.17
C GLY A 10 -10.72 -6.54 -14.85
N GLU A 11 -10.43 -7.40 -15.84
CA GLU A 11 -11.44 -8.16 -16.62
C GLU A 11 -11.38 -9.68 -16.36
N LEU A 12 -10.63 -10.11 -15.35
CA LEU A 12 -10.43 -11.52 -15.06
C LEU A 12 -11.32 -12.00 -13.92
N ASP A 13 -11.70 -13.28 -13.96
CA ASP A 13 -12.26 -13.94 -12.78
C ASP A 13 -11.19 -14.09 -11.69
N SER A 14 -11.63 -14.29 -10.45
CA SER A 14 -10.74 -14.33 -9.27
C SER A 14 -9.67 -15.41 -9.37
N HIS A 15 -9.98 -16.57 -9.94
CA HIS A 15 -9.04 -17.68 -10.06
C HIS A 15 -7.96 -17.37 -11.12
N THR A 16 -8.35 -16.78 -12.25
CA THR A 16 -7.38 -16.33 -13.26
C THR A 16 -6.51 -15.18 -12.74
N ALA A 17 -7.10 -14.25 -11.99
CA ALA A 17 -6.35 -13.17 -11.33
C ALA A 17 -5.27 -13.71 -10.38
N GLU A 18 -5.61 -14.72 -9.55
CA GLU A 18 -4.66 -15.38 -8.64
C GLU A 18 -3.45 -15.98 -9.38
N HIS A 19 -3.68 -16.61 -10.55
CA HIS A 19 -2.60 -17.14 -11.37
C HIS A 19 -1.66 -16.04 -11.90
N ILE A 20 -2.21 -14.90 -12.32
CA ILE A 20 -1.41 -13.75 -12.73
C ILE A 20 -0.55 -13.23 -11.58
N PHE A 21 -1.11 -13.13 -10.36
CA PHE A 21 -0.35 -12.74 -9.17
C PHE A 21 0.74 -13.74 -8.79
N ALA A 22 0.46 -15.04 -8.90
CA ALA A 22 1.46 -16.08 -8.69
C ALA A 22 2.64 -15.94 -9.68
N ALA A 23 2.37 -15.60 -10.93
CA ALA A 23 3.40 -15.32 -11.92
C ALA A 23 4.22 -14.06 -11.58
N PHE A 24 3.58 -12.97 -11.13
CA PHE A 24 4.29 -11.78 -10.67
C PHE A 24 5.17 -12.04 -9.45
N ARG A 25 4.67 -12.81 -8.46
CA ARG A 25 5.47 -13.25 -7.30
C ARG A 25 6.68 -14.06 -7.74
N THR A 26 6.48 -15.04 -8.61
CA THR A 26 7.56 -15.87 -9.17
C THR A 26 8.60 -15.00 -9.88
N ALA A 27 8.18 -14.05 -10.72
CA ALA A 27 9.10 -13.14 -11.40
C ALA A 27 9.87 -12.24 -10.43
N ASN A 28 9.23 -11.78 -9.36
CA ASN A 28 9.89 -10.98 -8.32
C ASN A 28 10.92 -11.79 -7.54
N GLU A 29 10.54 -12.97 -7.06
CA GLU A 29 11.34 -13.76 -6.12
C GLU A 29 12.42 -14.60 -6.79
N HIS A 30 12.14 -15.16 -7.96
CA HIS A 30 13.07 -16.08 -8.64
C HIS A 30 13.90 -15.39 -9.72
N LEU A 31 13.37 -14.34 -10.36
CA LEU A 31 14.05 -13.63 -11.43
C LEU A 31 14.59 -12.26 -10.98
N GLY A 32 14.36 -11.85 -9.74
CA GLY A 32 14.77 -10.55 -9.20
C GLY A 32 14.15 -9.36 -9.93
N THR A 33 12.99 -9.55 -10.58
CA THR A 33 12.32 -8.49 -11.34
C THR A 33 11.51 -7.60 -10.40
N THR A 34 11.70 -6.28 -10.47
CA THR A 34 10.80 -5.36 -9.78
C THR A 34 9.48 -5.30 -10.53
N VAL A 35 8.38 -5.62 -9.86
CA VAL A 35 7.03 -5.54 -10.45
C VAL A 35 6.31 -4.32 -9.86
N VAL A 36 5.82 -3.44 -10.72
CA VAL A 36 4.96 -2.31 -10.35
C VAL A 36 3.59 -2.56 -10.94
N ILE A 37 2.58 -2.57 -10.09
CA ILE A 37 1.19 -2.82 -10.47
C ILE A 37 0.40 -1.55 -10.18
N VAL A 38 -0.33 -1.06 -11.18
CA VAL A 38 -1.37 -0.06 -10.99
C VAL A 38 -2.70 -0.79 -10.93
N THR A 39 -3.45 -0.56 -9.86
CA THR A 39 -4.79 -1.14 -9.72
C THR A 39 -5.68 -0.29 -8.83
N HIS A 40 -6.98 -0.38 -9.06
CA HIS A 40 -8.02 0.09 -8.14
C HIS A 40 -8.57 -1.02 -7.23
N ASP A 41 -8.13 -2.28 -7.40
CA ASP A 41 -8.55 -3.41 -6.57
C ASP A 41 -7.78 -3.44 -5.24
N GLN A 42 -8.51 -3.30 -4.13
CA GLN A 42 -7.95 -3.33 -2.79
C GLN A 42 -7.48 -4.72 -2.36
N ALA A 43 -8.07 -5.80 -2.90
CA ALA A 43 -7.62 -7.16 -2.63
C ALA A 43 -6.20 -7.35 -3.16
N VAL A 44 -5.94 -6.88 -4.39
CA VAL A 44 -4.60 -6.86 -4.98
C VAL A 44 -3.63 -6.03 -4.16
N ALA A 45 -4.05 -4.83 -3.73
CA ALA A 45 -3.22 -3.98 -2.90
C ALA A 45 -2.83 -4.65 -1.57
N GLY A 46 -3.67 -5.55 -1.04
CA GLY A 46 -3.40 -6.35 0.16
C GLY A 46 -2.31 -7.41 -0.01
N GLU A 47 -2.16 -7.96 -1.22
CA GLU A 47 -1.27 -9.08 -1.54
C GLU A 47 0.19 -8.67 -1.80
N VAL A 48 0.48 -7.37 -1.82
CA VAL A 48 1.82 -6.82 -2.12
C VAL A 48 2.53 -6.27 -0.89
N ARG A 49 3.87 -6.38 -0.90
CA ARG A 49 4.75 -5.89 0.18
C ARG A 49 4.71 -4.38 0.38
N ARG A 50 4.35 -3.62 -0.66
CA ARG A 50 4.29 -2.15 -0.64
C ARG A 50 3.13 -1.66 -1.49
N THR A 51 2.29 -0.81 -0.91
CA THR A 51 1.22 -0.11 -1.60
C THR A 51 1.44 1.38 -1.46
N VAL A 52 1.34 2.14 -2.55
CA VAL A 52 1.34 3.61 -2.53
C VAL A 52 0.02 4.08 -3.09
N ALA A 53 -0.80 4.70 -2.25
CA ALA A 53 -2.07 5.28 -2.67
C ALA A 53 -1.82 6.63 -3.36
N ILE A 54 -2.55 6.88 -4.45
CA ILE A 54 -2.53 8.16 -5.16
C ILE A 54 -3.92 8.78 -5.08
N ARG A 55 -3.98 10.06 -4.72
CA ARG A 55 -5.20 10.85 -4.66
C ARG A 55 -4.92 12.26 -5.16
N ASP A 56 -5.80 12.77 -6.01
CA ASP A 56 -5.69 14.10 -6.64
C ASP A 56 -4.30 14.37 -7.25
N GLY A 57 -3.78 13.35 -7.95
CA GLY A 57 -2.49 13.38 -8.64
C GLY A 57 -1.25 13.37 -7.74
N ARG A 58 -1.39 13.03 -6.45
CA ARG A 58 -0.28 12.98 -5.49
C ARG A 58 -0.35 11.73 -4.64
N THR A 59 0.80 11.31 -4.10
CA THR A 59 0.86 10.22 -3.13
C THR A 59 0.14 10.62 -1.84
N SER A 60 -0.72 9.75 -1.33
CA SER A 60 -1.49 9.96 -0.10
C SER A 60 -0.92 9.15 1.05
N THR A 61 -0.95 7.83 0.92
CA THR A 61 -0.48 6.91 1.95
C THR A 61 0.46 5.89 1.36
N GLU A 62 1.31 5.33 2.23
CA GLU A 62 2.18 4.21 1.91
C GLU A 62 1.96 3.11 2.95
N VAL A 63 1.61 1.91 2.49
CA VAL A 63 1.48 0.73 3.34
C VAL A 63 2.66 -0.19 3.07
N LEU A 64 3.43 -0.50 4.10
CA LEU A 64 4.50 -1.50 4.07
C LEU A 64 4.04 -2.75 4.81
N ARG A 65 4.09 -3.89 4.13
CA ARG A 65 3.76 -5.20 4.70
C ARG A 65 5.02 -6.04 4.83
N ARG A 66 5.16 -6.71 5.97
CA ARG A 66 6.23 -7.67 6.23
C ARG A 66 5.65 -8.91 6.89
N SER A 67 6.20 -10.06 6.54
CA SER A 67 5.95 -11.29 7.27
C SER A 67 6.82 -11.32 8.52
N GLU A 68 6.21 -11.51 9.67
CA GLU A 68 6.86 -11.77 10.94
C GLU A 68 6.54 -13.20 11.36
N VAL A 69 7.58 -13.98 11.64
CA VAL A 69 7.43 -15.35 12.13
C VAL A 69 7.57 -15.32 13.65
N ASP A 70 6.52 -15.76 14.34
CA ASP A 70 6.54 -15.93 15.78
C ASP A 70 7.58 -17.00 16.16
N ALA A 71 8.57 -16.62 16.98
CA ALA A 71 9.71 -17.48 17.29
C ALA A 71 9.36 -18.68 18.18
N GLU A 72 8.24 -18.64 18.90
CA GLU A 72 7.81 -19.70 19.82
C GLU A 72 6.83 -20.67 19.16
N THR A 73 5.93 -20.16 18.34
CA THR A 73 4.86 -20.94 17.71
C THR A 73 5.13 -21.27 16.24
N GLY A 74 6.07 -20.58 15.59
CA GLY A 74 6.36 -20.72 14.17
C GLY A 74 5.27 -20.18 13.23
N HIS A 75 4.23 -19.52 13.76
CA HIS A 75 3.18 -18.93 12.95
C HIS A 75 3.70 -17.70 12.21
N GLU A 76 3.45 -17.64 10.91
CA GLU A 76 3.71 -16.47 10.09
C GLU A 76 2.52 -15.51 10.17
N THR A 77 2.80 -14.25 10.50
CA THR A 77 1.81 -13.17 10.59
C THR A 77 2.24 -12.03 9.68
N VAL A 78 1.31 -11.49 8.91
CA VAL A 78 1.58 -10.31 8.10
C VAL A 78 1.31 -9.07 8.94
N VAL A 79 2.35 -8.29 9.18
CA VAL A 79 2.26 -6.98 9.85
C VAL A 79 2.28 -5.89 8.79
N ALA A 80 1.29 -5.01 8.84
CA ALA A 80 1.17 -3.85 7.97
C ALA A 80 1.41 -2.56 8.75
N ARG A 81 2.20 -1.64 8.19
CA ARG A 81 2.38 -0.29 8.71
C ARG A 81 2.03 0.73 7.65
N GLU A 82 1.07 1.58 7.96
CA GLU A 82 0.63 2.68 7.11
C GLU A 82 1.33 3.98 7.51
N TYR A 83 1.71 4.77 6.51
CA TYR A 83 2.32 6.08 6.64
C TYR A 83 1.53 7.09 5.81
N ALA A 84 1.27 8.28 6.36
CA ALA A 84 0.85 9.42 5.57
C ALA A 84 2.07 10.05 4.86
N MET A 85 1.91 10.41 3.60
CA MET A 85 3.02 10.93 2.79
C MET A 85 3.13 12.45 2.93
N LEU A 86 4.30 12.91 3.38
CA LEU A 86 4.69 14.33 3.35
C LEU A 86 5.51 14.59 2.10
N ASP A 87 5.00 15.43 1.20
CA ASP A 87 5.73 15.78 -0.02
C ASP A 87 6.79 16.88 0.20
N ARG A 88 7.60 17.15 -0.83
CA ARG A 88 8.67 18.17 -0.78
C ARG A 88 8.16 19.59 -0.56
N ALA A 89 6.88 19.86 -0.80
CA ALA A 89 6.25 21.14 -0.55
C ALA A 89 5.65 21.22 0.88
N GLY A 90 5.87 20.19 1.70
CA GLY A 90 5.32 20.11 3.06
C GLY A 90 3.83 19.80 3.10
N ARG A 91 3.25 19.28 2.01
CA ARG A 91 1.83 18.90 2.00
C ARG A 91 1.68 17.47 2.51
N LEU A 92 0.75 17.30 3.42
CA LEU A 92 0.31 16.00 3.94
C LEU A 92 -1.08 15.71 3.37
N GLN A 93 -1.27 14.51 2.81
CA GLN A 93 -2.60 14.00 2.51
C GLN A 93 -2.99 12.96 3.57
N LEU A 94 -4.06 13.25 4.29
CA LEU A 94 -4.60 12.34 5.30
C LEU A 94 -5.50 11.28 4.65
N PRO A 95 -5.49 10.03 5.15
CA PRO A 95 -6.43 9.00 4.70
C PRO A 95 -7.88 9.47 4.82
N ALA A 96 -8.73 9.08 3.88
CA ALA A 96 -10.14 9.47 3.88
C ALA A 96 -10.85 9.04 5.18
N ASP A 97 -10.56 7.83 5.65
CA ASP A 97 -11.15 7.28 6.87
C ASP A 97 -10.80 8.10 8.11
N TYR A 98 -9.61 8.69 8.16
CA TYR A 98 -9.16 9.51 9.29
C TYR A 98 -9.87 10.87 9.25
N THR A 99 -9.96 11.48 8.07
CA THR A 99 -10.69 12.74 7.91
C THR A 99 -12.18 12.58 8.25
N ALA A 100 -12.77 11.45 7.89
CA ALA A 100 -14.15 11.12 8.21
C ALA A 100 -14.34 10.86 9.71
N ALA A 101 -13.50 10.01 10.31
CA ALA A 101 -13.58 9.64 11.72
C ALA A 101 -13.37 10.83 12.67
N LEU A 102 -12.47 11.74 12.30
CA LEU A 102 -12.17 12.94 13.08
C LEU A 102 -13.04 14.15 12.70
N GLY A 103 -13.96 13.99 11.75
CA GLY A 103 -14.87 15.06 11.32
C GLY A 103 -14.16 16.27 10.71
N MET A 104 -12.97 16.07 10.13
CA MET A 104 -12.15 17.14 9.56
C MET A 104 -12.84 17.77 8.36
N ARG A 105 -13.07 19.09 8.41
CA ARG A 105 -13.70 19.87 7.33
C ARG A 105 -13.08 21.26 7.29
N ASP A 106 -12.93 21.79 6.07
CA ASP A 106 -12.49 23.16 5.75
C ASP A 106 -11.15 23.60 6.38
N ARG A 107 -11.14 23.88 7.69
CA ARG A 107 -9.98 24.34 8.46
C ARG A 107 -9.82 23.48 9.70
N VAL A 108 -8.64 22.89 9.86
CA VAL A 108 -8.25 22.10 11.02
C VAL A 108 -7.12 22.86 11.74
N ALA A 109 -7.26 23.07 13.05
CA ALA A 109 -6.19 23.63 13.87
C ALA A 109 -5.13 22.55 14.14
N LEU A 110 -3.86 22.90 14.04
CA LEU A 110 -2.74 22.02 14.35
C LEU A 110 -1.97 22.61 15.52
N GLU A 111 -1.68 21.78 16.53
CA GLU A 111 -0.79 22.10 17.63
C GLU A 111 0.44 21.21 17.52
N LEU A 112 1.62 21.79 17.74
CA LEU A 112 2.89 21.07 17.66
C LEU A 112 3.28 20.59 19.06
N GLU A 113 3.36 19.28 19.22
CA GLU A 113 3.94 18.65 20.42
C GLU A 113 5.38 18.20 20.14
N SER A 114 6.28 18.42 21.10
CA SER A 114 7.73 18.30 20.89
C SER A 114 8.24 16.85 20.94
N ASP A 115 7.40 15.91 21.35
CA ASP A 115 7.75 14.53 21.70
C ASP A 115 7.09 13.47 20.81
N HIS A 116 6.36 13.86 19.78
CA HIS A 116 5.69 12.94 18.86
C HIS A 116 6.03 13.25 17.40
N ILE A 117 6.82 12.36 16.77
CA ILE A 117 7.10 12.32 15.31
C ILE A 117 6.82 10.90 14.82
#